data_AF-A0A9W7GGJ1-F1
#
_entry.id   AF-A0A9W7GGJ1-F1
#
_cell.length_a   1.000
_cell.length_b   1.000
_cell.length_c   1.000
_cell.angle_alpha   90.00
_cell.angle_beta   90.00
_cell.angle_gamma   90.00
#
_symmetry.space_group_name_H-M   'P 1'
#
loop_
_entity.id
_entity.type
_entity.pdbx_description
1 polymer ?
#
loop_
_entity_poly.entity_id
_entity_poly.type
_entity_poly.pdbx_seq_one_letter_code
_entity_poly.pdbx_strand_id
1 'polypeptide(L)'
;MDSQSEIPSSHNSSETTNATVSSKDDLTDDHLLCFKWALDKDWDRIKGYVKEHGPEVLLGAYSEENTIASVLSIASRHGNIEMVKLTLDAGFDNKETMYLGASTSMRNSDNSTILRLLLEHGLDPNMDLQVEGVTEGYNVYNSLLMVASTEGHIDQAIALLDHGANVNKIMVDLYGDVVSPLNVAMSYGAHDICRLFLTRGAIPTTSDVYQVFGLCLQACKGEHPKLSRDVAIKMFATFLHLGKPDSDVVRDRFNAYHPSKRDPTITNITKQYLQGRPFCCFVCEALTAKERDKLLMCPCRTVAYCSRECQLKHWKKHKVLCTGPLNEKGESEAMVKKRSKTGKGAAAGGAAAGVADVGVAEGAVATGKNGKKGKKGKNGRGKKK
;
A
#
# COMPACT_ATOMS: atom_id res chain seq x y z
N MET A 1 -73.86 -34.71 19.63
CA MET A 1 -74.67 -33.61 19.09
C MET A 1 -74.22 -32.37 19.82
N ASP A 2 -73.55 -31.37 19.29
CA ASP A 2 -72.99 -31.03 17.98
C ASP A 2 -72.19 -29.75 18.33
N SER A 3 -70.88 -29.70 18.10
CA SER A 3 -70.27 -29.11 16.90
C SER A 3 -70.20 -27.57 16.95
N GLN A 4 -68.95 -27.08 16.89
CA GLN A 4 -68.49 -25.82 16.28
C GLN A 4 -68.72 -24.53 17.09
N SER A 5 -67.88 -23.50 17.08
CA SER A 5 -66.52 -23.23 16.57
C SER A 5 -66.29 -21.74 16.87
N GLU A 6 -65.11 -21.30 17.32
CA GLU A 6 -64.63 -19.94 17.01
C GLU A 6 -63.10 -19.85 17.15
N ILE A 7 -62.51 -19.19 16.16
CA ILE A 7 -61.10 -19.18 15.77
C ILE A 7 -60.35 -18.07 16.54
N PRO A 8 -59.06 -18.26 16.93
CA PRO A 8 -58.30 -17.24 17.66
C PRO A 8 -57.75 -16.15 16.72
N SER A 9 -57.95 -14.87 17.07
CA SER A 9 -57.27 -13.76 16.40
C SER A 9 -55.88 -13.55 17.01
N SER A 10 -54.85 -14.05 16.32
CA SER A 10 -53.45 -13.74 16.61
C SER A 10 -53.10 -12.33 16.12
N HIS A 11 -53.03 -11.37 17.04
CA HIS A 11 -52.17 -10.21 16.88
C HIS A 11 -50.96 -10.42 17.78
N ASN A 12 -49.87 -10.88 17.20
CA ASN A 12 -48.55 -10.72 17.80
C ASN A 12 -47.67 -10.02 16.77
N SER A 13 -47.60 -8.71 16.93
CA SER A 13 -46.69 -7.80 16.24
C SER A 13 -45.31 -7.86 16.87
N SER A 14 -44.31 -7.80 15.99
CA SER A 14 -42.92 -7.37 16.20
C SER A 14 -42.06 -8.17 17.18
N GLU A 15 -41.44 -9.23 16.67
CA GLU A 15 -40.10 -9.65 17.06
C GLU A 15 -39.48 -10.41 15.87
N THR A 16 -38.98 -9.67 14.87
CA THR A 16 -38.13 -10.22 13.79
C THR A 16 -36.73 -10.41 14.36
N THR A 17 -36.51 -11.55 15.01
CA THR A 17 -35.21 -11.93 15.60
C THR A 17 -34.21 -12.30 14.50
N ASN A 18 -33.48 -11.31 13.99
CA ASN A 18 -32.23 -11.47 13.23
C ASN A 18 -31.10 -11.95 14.16
N ALA A 19 -31.21 -13.17 14.68
CA ALA A 19 -30.13 -13.79 15.44
C ALA A 19 -29.29 -14.65 14.50
N THR A 20 -27.95 -14.47 14.52
CA THR A 20 -27.04 -15.53 14.07
C THR A 20 -27.37 -16.76 14.91
N VAL A 21 -27.95 -17.81 14.30
CA VAL A 21 -28.26 -19.01 15.07
C VAL A 21 -27.15 -20.03 14.92
N SER A 22 -26.76 -20.59 16.06
CA SER A 22 -25.61 -21.49 16.18
C SER A 22 -25.85 -22.86 15.57
N SER A 23 -27.10 -23.23 15.27
CA SER A 23 -27.43 -24.49 14.61
C SER A 23 -28.30 -24.28 13.36
N LYS A 24 -28.12 -25.18 12.40
CA LYS A 24 -28.99 -25.32 11.23
C LYS A 24 -30.44 -25.61 11.61
N ASP A 25 -30.67 -26.20 12.78
CA ASP A 25 -31.99 -26.59 13.28
C ASP A 25 -32.89 -25.40 13.63
N ASP A 26 -32.31 -24.21 13.77
CA ASP A 26 -33.03 -22.99 14.11
C ASP A 26 -33.53 -22.22 12.87
N LEU A 27 -33.23 -22.73 11.67
CA LEU A 27 -33.68 -22.15 10.41
C LEU A 27 -35.05 -22.69 10.02
N THR A 28 -35.87 -21.83 9.42
CA THR A 28 -37.13 -22.26 8.80
C THR A 28 -36.86 -23.08 7.54
N ASP A 29 -37.83 -23.90 7.14
CA ASP A 29 -37.78 -24.64 5.87
C ASP A 29 -37.55 -23.69 4.67
N ASP A 30 -38.14 -22.49 4.72
CA ASP A 30 -38.01 -21.46 3.68
C ASP A 30 -36.56 -20.96 3.53
N HIS A 31 -35.87 -20.74 4.66
CA HIS A 31 -34.44 -20.39 4.67
C HIS A 31 -33.61 -21.51 4.03
N LEU A 32 -33.86 -22.77 4.43
CA LEU A 32 -33.13 -23.94 3.94
C LEU A 32 -33.35 -24.15 2.43
N LEU A 33 -34.57 -23.92 1.93
CA LEU A 33 -34.87 -23.96 0.49
C LEU A 33 -34.08 -22.91 -0.27
N CYS A 34 -34.11 -21.65 0.19
CA CYS A 34 -33.36 -20.56 -0.44
C CYS A 34 -31.85 -20.83 -0.45
N PHE A 35 -31.30 -21.43 0.60
CA PHE A 35 -29.89 -21.82 0.64
C PHE A 35 -29.54 -22.89 -0.37
N LYS A 36 -30.37 -23.93 -0.47
CA LYS A 36 -30.15 -25.00 -1.44
C LYS A 36 -30.12 -24.44 -2.86
N TRP A 37 -31.07 -23.59 -3.20
CA TRP A 37 -31.08 -22.93 -4.50
C TRP A 37 -29.89 -21.98 -4.70
N ALA A 38 -29.41 -21.32 -3.66
CA ALA A 38 -28.24 -20.46 -3.74
C ALA A 38 -26.96 -21.28 -4.03
N LEU A 39 -26.82 -22.47 -3.42
CA LEU A 39 -25.74 -23.42 -3.72
C LEU A 39 -25.79 -23.89 -5.18
N ASP A 40 -27.00 -24.17 -5.68
CA ASP A 40 -27.24 -24.54 -7.07
C ASP A 40 -27.15 -23.32 -8.04
N LYS A 41 -27.02 -22.10 -7.50
CA LYS A 41 -27.03 -20.82 -8.22
C LYS A 41 -28.32 -20.57 -9.00
N ASP A 42 -29.44 -21.12 -8.53
CA ASP A 42 -30.77 -20.94 -9.09
C ASP A 42 -31.39 -19.62 -8.58
N TRP A 43 -30.77 -18.52 -8.99
CA TRP A 43 -31.12 -17.17 -8.51
C TRP A 43 -32.52 -16.73 -8.94
N ASP A 44 -32.98 -17.16 -10.12
CA ASP A 44 -34.31 -16.81 -10.61
C ASP A 44 -35.40 -17.50 -9.81
N ARG A 45 -35.17 -18.75 -9.37
CA ARG A 45 -36.07 -19.45 -8.47
C ARG A 45 -36.16 -18.78 -7.11
N ILE A 46 -35.03 -18.35 -6.54
CA ILE A 46 -35.02 -17.57 -5.29
C ILE A 46 -35.83 -16.28 -5.47
N LYS A 47 -35.59 -15.52 -6.55
CA LYS A 47 -36.33 -14.29 -6.85
C LYS A 47 -37.83 -14.52 -7.01
N GLY A 48 -38.24 -15.62 -7.64
CA GLY A 48 -39.64 -16.03 -7.74
C GLY A 48 -40.24 -16.32 -6.37
N TYR A 49 -39.54 -17.11 -5.56
CA TYR A 49 -39.98 -17.50 -4.24
C TYR A 49 -40.14 -16.32 -3.27
N VAL A 50 -39.20 -15.38 -3.28
CA VAL A 50 -39.24 -14.12 -2.51
C VAL A 50 -40.48 -13.29 -2.84
N LYS A 51 -40.91 -13.25 -4.11
CA LYS A 51 -42.13 -12.53 -4.51
C LYS A 51 -43.40 -13.16 -3.96
N GLU A 52 -43.40 -14.47 -3.76
CA GLU A 52 -44.54 -15.24 -3.29
C GLU A 52 -44.62 -15.31 -1.76
N HIS A 53 -43.47 -15.40 -1.08
CA HIS A 53 -43.38 -15.71 0.36
C HIS A 53 -42.83 -14.56 1.21
N GLY A 54 -42.39 -13.46 0.59
CA GLY A 54 -41.79 -12.31 1.26
C GLY A 54 -40.26 -12.36 1.29
N PRO A 55 -39.58 -11.21 1.42
CA PRO A 55 -38.11 -11.13 1.45
C PRO A 55 -37.46 -11.73 2.70
N GLU A 56 -38.24 -11.96 3.77
CA GLU A 56 -37.78 -12.50 5.05
C GLU A 56 -37.17 -13.90 4.90
N VAL A 57 -37.56 -14.65 3.86
CA VAL A 57 -36.98 -15.96 3.50
C VAL A 57 -35.47 -15.90 3.19
N LEU A 58 -34.91 -14.70 3.01
CA LEU A 58 -33.48 -14.48 2.76
C LEU A 58 -32.67 -14.23 4.05
N LEU A 59 -33.33 -14.09 5.21
CA LEU A 59 -32.70 -13.64 6.45
C LEU A 59 -31.96 -14.72 7.22
N GLY A 60 -32.16 -15.98 6.85
CA GLY A 60 -31.45 -17.11 7.45
C GLY A 60 -29.93 -16.96 7.33
N ALA A 61 -29.23 -17.23 8.42
CA ALA A 61 -27.80 -17.47 8.46
C ALA A 61 -27.46 -18.44 9.59
N TYR A 62 -26.57 -19.41 9.33
CA TYR A 62 -26.05 -20.32 10.35
C TYR A 62 -24.56 -20.56 10.16
N SER A 63 -23.88 -20.95 11.24
CA SER A 63 -22.46 -21.31 11.24
C SER A 63 -22.29 -22.81 11.46
N GLU A 64 -21.57 -23.49 10.56
CA GLU A 64 -21.23 -24.90 10.67
C GLU A 64 -19.77 -25.11 10.25
N GLU A 65 -19.00 -25.83 11.06
CA GLU A 65 -17.59 -26.18 10.79
C GLU A 65 -16.72 -25.00 10.30
N ASN A 66 -16.86 -23.84 10.96
CA ASN A 66 -16.17 -22.59 10.61
C ASN A 66 -16.61 -21.96 9.28
N THR A 67 -17.77 -22.32 8.71
CA THR A 67 -18.36 -21.65 7.55
C THR A 67 -19.71 -21.05 7.91
N ILE A 68 -19.93 -19.78 7.54
CA ILE A 68 -21.26 -19.17 7.65
C ILE A 68 -22.00 -19.32 6.32
N ALA A 69 -23.10 -20.04 6.37
CA ALA A 69 -23.96 -20.30 5.22
C ALA A 69 -25.19 -19.39 5.26
N SER A 70 -25.34 -18.57 4.22
CA SER A 70 -26.52 -17.74 3.96
C SER A 70 -26.62 -17.46 2.46
N VAL A 71 -27.78 -16.97 2.01
CA VAL A 71 -27.92 -16.48 0.63
C VAL A 71 -26.90 -15.38 0.33
N LEU A 72 -26.68 -14.47 1.28
CA LEU A 72 -25.72 -13.37 1.13
C LEU A 72 -24.27 -13.84 0.99
N SER A 73 -23.82 -14.83 1.77
CA SER A 73 -22.44 -15.32 1.70
C SER A 73 -22.17 -16.04 0.37
N ILE A 74 -23.13 -16.82 -0.13
CA ILE A 74 -23.04 -17.53 -1.41
C ILE A 74 -23.12 -16.55 -2.58
N ALA A 75 -24.05 -15.59 -2.56
CA ALA A 75 -24.17 -14.54 -3.57
C ALA A 75 -22.88 -13.69 -3.65
N SER A 76 -22.31 -13.32 -2.50
CA SER A 76 -21.06 -12.57 -2.42
C SER A 76 -19.89 -13.34 -3.04
N ARG A 77 -19.77 -14.64 -2.73
CA ARG A 77 -18.73 -15.53 -3.29
C ARG A 77 -18.82 -15.65 -4.82
N HIS A 78 -20.03 -15.58 -5.37
CA HIS A 78 -20.27 -15.70 -6.81
C HIS A 78 -20.39 -14.34 -7.53
N GLY A 79 -20.17 -13.22 -6.84
CA GLY A 79 -20.26 -11.90 -7.46
C GLY A 79 -21.68 -11.52 -7.88
N ASN A 80 -22.72 -12.14 -7.31
CA ASN A 80 -24.10 -11.85 -7.66
C ASN A 80 -24.59 -10.58 -6.93
N ILE A 81 -24.32 -9.42 -7.53
CA ILE A 81 -24.69 -8.10 -7.01
C ILE A 81 -26.20 -7.97 -6.79
N GLU A 82 -27.02 -8.48 -7.73
CA GLU A 82 -28.49 -8.40 -7.63
C GLU A 82 -29.01 -9.14 -6.39
N MET A 83 -28.51 -10.36 -6.16
CA MET A 83 -28.93 -11.16 -5.01
C MET A 83 -28.39 -10.58 -3.69
N VAL A 84 -27.14 -10.10 -3.65
CA VAL A 84 -26.61 -9.39 -2.47
C VAL A 84 -27.50 -8.20 -2.13
N LYS A 85 -27.84 -7.37 -3.11
CA LYS A 85 -28.72 -6.22 -2.91
C LYS A 85 -30.10 -6.66 -2.41
N LEU A 86 -30.71 -7.66 -3.03
CA LEU A 86 -32.03 -8.15 -2.62
C LEU A 86 -32.03 -8.66 -1.17
N THR A 87 -31.00 -9.40 -0.76
CA THR A 87 -30.87 -9.87 0.63
C THR A 87 -30.65 -8.71 1.61
N LEU A 88 -29.86 -7.70 1.25
CA LEU A 88 -29.67 -6.51 2.08
C LEU A 88 -30.94 -5.65 2.19
N ASP A 89 -31.65 -5.45 1.08
CA ASP A 89 -32.94 -4.74 1.03
C ASP A 89 -34.02 -5.45 1.84
N ALA A 90 -33.90 -6.78 2.05
CA ALA A 90 -34.75 -7.57 2.94
C ALA A 90 -34.52 -7.28 4.44
N GLY A 91 -33.48 -6.52 4.80
CA GLY A 91 -33.13 -6.25 6.20
C GLY A 91 -32.16 -7.27 6.80
N PHE A 92 -31.36 -7.95 5.98
CA PHE A 92 -30.30 -8.84 6.46
C PHE A 92 -29.21 -8.05 7.21
N ASP A 93 -28.99 -8.36 8.50
CA ASP A 93 -28.06 -7.65 9.38
C ASP A 93 -27.09 -8.60 10.13
N ASN A 94 -26.79 -9.76 9.54
CA ASN A 94 -25.79 -10.66 10.12
C ASN A 94 -24.38 -10.12 9.84
N LYS A 95 -23.81 -9.40 10.82
CA LYS A 95 -22.51 -8.72 10.72
C LYS A 95 -21.37 -9.63 10.31
N GLU A 96 -21.29 -10.84 10.88
CA GLU A 96 -20.24 -11.82 10.60
C GLU A 96 -20.32 -12.29 9.14
N THR A 97 -21.53 -12.62 8.67
CA THR A 97 -21.78 -12.98 7.27
C THR A 97 -21.43 -11.84 6.32
N MET A 98 -21.87 -10.61 6.63
CA MET A 98 -21.59 -9.44 5.80
C MET A 98 -20.07 -9.21 5.69
N TYR A 99 -19.35 -9.37 6.79
CA TYR A 99 -17.89 -9.25 6.79
C TYR A 99 -17.20 -10.32 5.95
N LEU A 100 -17.60 -11.59 6.07
CA LEU A 100 -17.08 -12.68 5.25
C LEU A 100 -17.44 -12.49 3.76
N GLY A 101 -18.64 -11.99 3.47
CA GLY A 101 -19.09 -11.64 2.13
C GLY A 101 -18.22 -10.55 1.51
N ALA A 102 -17.91 -9.49 2.27
CA ALA A 102 -16.97 -8.45 1.85
C ALA A 102 -15.57 -9.03 1.60
N SER A 103 -14.98 -9.73 2.58
CA SER A 103 -13.64 -10.32 2.48
C SER A 103 -13.50 -11.26 1.28
N THR A 104 -14.51 -12.09 1.01
CA THR A 104 -14.51 -13.03 -0.13
C THR A 104 -14.65 -12.29 -1.46
N SER A 105 -15.59 -11.36 -1.56
CA SER A 105 -15.85 -10.62 -2.81
C SER A 105 -14.69 -9.71 -3.20
N MET A 106 -14.00 -9.12 -2.21
CA MET A 106 -12.86 -8.21 -2.42
C MET A 106 -11.67 -8.83 -3.14
N ARG A 107 -11.51 -10.16 -3.12
CA ARG A 107 -10.45 -10.87 -3.86
C ARG A 107 -10.58 -10.72 -5.39
N ASN A 108 -11.73 -10.29 -5.88
CA ASN A 108 -11.96 -9.93 -7.27
C ASN A 108 -12.05 -8.40 -7.41
N SER A 109 -11.23 -7.81 -8.28
CA SER A 109 -11.20 -6.36 -8.52
C SER A 109 -12.56 -5.80 -8.94
N ASP A 110 -13.31 -6.58 -9.72
CA ASP A 110 -14.56 -6.14 -10.34
C ASP A 110 -15.73 -6.13 -9.33
N ASN A 111 -15.55 -6.75 -8.17
CA ASN A 111 -16.57 -6.89 -7.13
C ASN A 111 -16.55 -5.75 -6.10
N SER A 112 -15.93 -4.61 -6.41
CA SER A 112 -15.95 -3.43 -5.51
C SER A 112 -17.37 -2.94 -5.19
N THR A 113 -18.35 -3.22 -6.04
CA THR A 113 -19.77 -2.91 -5.82
C THR A 113 -20.36 -3.66 -4.63
N ILE A 114 -20.02 -4.94 -4.44
CA ILE A 114 -20.52 -5.74 -3.31
C ILE A 114 -20.01 -5.16 -2.00
N LEU A 115 -18.71 -4.83 -1.93
CA LEU A 115 -18.14 -4.15 -0.77
C LEU A 115 -18.87 -2.85 -0.46
N ARG A 116 -19.16 -2.02 -1.47
CA ARG A 116 -19.88 -0.75 -1.28
C ARG A 116 -21.29 -0.97 -0.75
N LEU A 117 -22.04 -1.91 -1.33
CA LEU A 117 -23.38 -2.26 -0.84
C LEU A 117 -23.34 -2.71 0.63
N LEU A 118 -22.39 -3.57 1.00
CA LEU A 118 -22.26 -4.03 2.38
C LEU A 118 -21.93 -2.88 3.35
N LEU A 119 -21.01 -1.98 2.97
CA LEU A 119 -20.67 -0.79 3.76
C LEU A 119 -21.85 0.18 3.89
N GLU A 120 -22.61 0.41 2.82
CA GLU A 120 -23.80 1.25 2.80
C GLU A 120 -24.93 0.69 3.67
N HIS A 121 -24.99 -0.64 3.83
CA HIS A 121 -25.92 -1.34 4.72
C HIS A 121 -25.34 -1.60 6.13
N GLY A 122 -24.31 -0.87 6.55
CA GLY A 122 -23.87 -0.86 7.95
C GLY A 122 -22.81 -1.89 8.32
N LEU A 123 -22.13 -2.52 7.35
CA LEU A 123 -20.92 -3.29 7.62
C LEU A 123 -19.87 -2.40 8.30
N ASP A 124 -19.46 -2.79 9.51
CA ASP A 124 -18.32 -2.15 10.18
C ASP A 124 -16.99 -2.68 9.59
N PRO A 125 -16.20 -1.84 8.89
CA PRO A 125 -14.92 -2.26 8.32
C PRO A 125 -13.85 -2.54 9.39
N ASN A 126 -14.12 -2.20 10.66
CA ASN A 126 -13.24 -2.46 11.80
C ASN A 126 -13.64 -3.69 12.61
N MET A 127 -14.63 -4.46 12.16
CA MET A 127 -15.04 -5.68 12.85
C MET A 127 -13.84 -6.60 13.11
N ASP A 128 -13.82 -7.19 14.29
CA ASP A 128 -12.82 -8.18 14.67
C ASP A 128 -13.47 -9.55 14.76
N LEU A 129 -13.05 -10.45 13.86
CA LEU A 129 -13.49 -11.84 13.83
C LEU A 129 -12.48 -12.77 14.50
N GLN A 130 -11.50 -12.25 15.25
CA GLN A 130 -10.64 -13.08 16.07
C GLN A 130 -11.48 -13.76 17.16
N VAL A 131 -11.93 -14.97 16.88
CA VAL A 131 -12.48 -15.89 17.89
C VAL A 131 -11.29 -16.51 18.61
N GLU A 132 -11.25 -16.41 19.94
CA GLU A 132 -10.26 -17.11 20.76
C GLU A 132 -10.29 -18.62 20.41
N GLY A 133 -9.17 -19.16 19.92
CA GLY A 133 -9.03 -20.58 19.59
C GLY A 133 -9.30 -20.97 18.14
N VAL A 134 -9.75 -20.06 17.25
CA VAL A 134 -9.95 -20.35 15.81
C VAL A 134 -8.80 -19.76 14.99
N THR A 135 -7.61 -20.33 15.18
CA THR A 135 -6.39 -20.03 14.38
C THR A 135 -6.09 -21.11 13.35
N GLU A 136 -7.06 -21.94 13.00
CA GLU A 136 -6.90 -22.95 11.96
C GLU A 136 -7.97 -22.76 10.88
N GLY A 137 -7.55 -22.21 9.74
CA GLY A 137 -8.29 -22.35 8.47
C GLY A 137 -8.59 -21.07 7.71
N TYR A 138 -8.82 -19.94 8.38
CA TYR A 138 -9.09 -18.67 7.68
C TYR A 138 -7.88 -17.75 7.72
N ASN A 139 -7.41 -17.46 6.51
CA ASN A 139 -6.36 -16.51 6.16
C ASN A 139 -6.22 -15.40 7.20
N VAL A 140 -4.97 -15.25 7.64
CA VAL A 140 -4.37 -14.34 8.63
C VAL A 140 -4.69 -12.84 8.44
N TYR A 141 -5.62 -12.49 7.57
CA TYR A 141 -6.00 -11.13 7.21
C TYR A 141 -7.48 -10.90 7.49
N ASN A 142 -7.87 -10.99 8.77
CA ASN A 142 -9.18 -10.55 9.26
C ASN A 142 -9.35 -9.01 9.20
N SER A 143 -8.65 -8.32 8.30
CA SER A 143 -8.77 -6.88 8.06
C SER A 143 -9.00 -6.66 6.58
N LEU A 144 -10.14 -6.05 6.24
CA LEU A 144 -10.49 -5.72 4.86
C LEU A 144 -9.42 -4.82 4.21
N LEU A 145 -8.78 -3.92 4.96
CA LEU A 145 -7.67 -3.10 4.43
C LEU A 145 -6.46 -3.94 4.04
N MET A 146 -6.17 -5.02 4.78
CA MET A 146 -5.07 -5.93 4.44
C MET A 146 -5.40 -6.82 3.23
N VAL A 147 -6.67 -7.23 3.08
CA VAL A 147 -7.14 -7.91 1.86
C VAL A 147 -6.97 -7.00 0.64
N ALA A 148 -7.46 -5.76 0.70
CA ALA A 148 -7.27 -4.79 -0.38
C ALA A 148 -5.78 -4.55 -0.70
N SER A 149 -4.92 -4.55 0.31
CA SER A 149 -3.46 -4.37 0.15
C SER A 149 -2.78 -5.57 -0.51
N THR A 150 -3.21 -6.78 -0.16
CA THR A 150 -2.70 -8.04 -0.71
C THR A 150 -2.98 -8.15 -2.19
N GLU A 151 -4.20 -7.78 -2.59
CA GLU A 151 -4.68 -7.84 -3.97
C GLU A 151 -4.32 -6.59 -4.79
N GLY A 152 -3.86 -5.51 -4.15
CA GLY A 152 -3.54 -4.24 -4.82
C GLY A 152 -4.76 -3.44 -5.26
N HIS A 153 -5.94 -3.70 -4.71
CA HIS A 153 -7.20 -3.07 -5.09
C HIS A 153 -7.39 -1.70 -4.40
N ILE A 154 -6.81 -0.65 -4.99
CA ILE A 154 -6.87 0.71 -4.42
C ILE A 154 -8.29 1.25 -4.24
N ASP A 155 -9.22 0.97 -5.15
CA ASP A 155 -10.59 1.48 -5.05
C ASP A 155 -11.36 0.88 -3.87
N GLN A 156 -11.05 -0.38 -3.52
CA GLN A 156 -11.59 -1.03 -2.33
C GLN A 156 -10.98 -0.44 -1.05
N ALA A 157 -9.66 -0.19 -1.05
CA ALA A 157 -9.00 0.50 0.06
C ALA A 157 -9.56 1.92 0.28
N ILE A 158 -9.84 2.67 -0.80
CA ILE A 158 -10.51 3.97 -0.73
C ILE A 158 -11.90 3.82 -0.11
N ALA A 159 -12.72 2.90 -0.61
CA ALA A 159 -14.09 2.69 -0.11
C ALA A 159 -14.09 2.38 1.39
N LEU A 160 -13.20 1.51 1.86
CA LEU A 160 -13.06 1.17 3.27
C LEU A 160 -12.69 2.38 4.13
N LEU A 161 -11.68 3.15 3.72
CA LEU A 161 -11.23 4.33 4.47
C LEU A 161 -12.29 5.44 4.47
N ASP A 162 -13.03 5.59 3.38
CA ASP A 162 -14.14 6.56 3.28
C ASP A 162 -15.31 6.17 4.21
N HIS A 163 -15.46 4.88 4.54
CA HIS A 163 -16.41 4.35 5.53
C HIS A 163 -15.79 4.13 6.93
N GLY A 164 -14.66 4.78 7.24
CA GLY A 164 -14.13 4.82 8.59
C GLY A 164 -13.26 3.62 9.01
N ALA A 165 -12.75 2.83 8.05
CA ALA A 165 -11.75 1.81 8.36
C ALA A 165 -10.51 2.44 9.03
N ASN A 166 -10.08 1.84 10.14
CA ASN A 166 -8.92 2.29 10.89
C ASN A 166 -7.64 1.83 10.19
N VAL A 167 -6.98 2.78 9.50
CA VAL A 167 -5.71 2.56 8.79
C VAL A 167 -4.57 2.09 9.70
N ASN A 168 -4.68 2.30 11.02
CA ASN A 168 -3.71 1.89 12.02
C ASN A 168 -4.14 0.62 12.79
N LYS A 169 -5.19 -0.09 12.37
CA LYS A 169 -5.60 -1.35 13.00
C LYS A 169 -4.53 -2.41 12.80
N ILE A 170 -3.79 -2.70 13.86
CA ILE A 170 -2.80 -3.77 13.89
C ILE A 170 -3.45 -5.11 14.25
N MET A 171 -2.82 -6.19 13.81
CA MET A 171 -3.14 -7.55 14.21
C MET A 171 -1.86 -8.32 14.47
N VAL A 172 -2.00 -9.51 15.05
CA VAL A 172 -0.90 -10.44 15.27
C VAL A 172 -1.11 -11.62 14.33
N ASP A 173 -0.08 -11.98 13.57
CA ASP A 173 -0.14 -13.14 12.69
C ASP A 173 0.08 -14.47 13.46
N LEU A 174 0.03 -15.59 12.75
CA LEU A 174 0.24 -16.93 13.34
C LEU A 174 1.65 -17.14 13.90
N TYR A 175 2.61 -16.28 13.55
CA TYR A 175 3.98 -16.31 14.04
C TYR A 175 4.20 -15.40 15.25
N GLY A 176 3.17 -14.65 15.66
CA GLY A 176 3.27 -13.67 16.75
C GLY A 176 3.78 -12.31 16.30
N ASP A 177 3.93 -12.07 14.99
CA ASP A 177 4.41 -10.81 14.45
C ASP A 177 3.27 -9.79 14.34
N VAL A 178 3.57 -8.54 14.70
CA VAL A 178 2.63 -7.42 14.55
C VAL A 178 2.56 -7.02 13.07
N VAL A 179 1.36 -7.13 12.50
CA VAL A 179 1.06 -6.78 11.12
C VAL A 179 0.16 -5.54 11.09
N SER A 180 0.49 -4.57 10.25
CA SER A 180 -0.30 -3.36 10.01
C SER A 180 -0.75 -3.30 8.53
N PRO A 181 -1.79 -2.53 8.17
CA PRO A 181 -2.18 -2.37 6.77
C PRO A 181 -1.03 -1.81 5.92
N LEU A 182 -0.25 -0.89 6.49
CA LEU A 182 0.94 -0.33 5.86
C LEU A 182 2.01 -1.41 5.61
N ASN A 183 2.25 -2.31 6.57
CA ASN A 183 3.16 -3.44 6.43
C ASN A 183 2.78 -4.32 5.23
N VAL A 184 1.51 -4.74 5.15
CA VAL A 184 1.00 -5.61 4.07
C VAL A 184 1.14 -4.91 2.72
N ALA A 185 0.73 -3.64 2.62
CA ALA A 185 0.87 -2.87 1.38
C ALA A 185 2.33 -2.83 0.88
N MET A 186 3.30 -2.72 1.79
CA MET A 186 4.73 -2.73 1.42
C MET A 186 5.21 -4.12 1.00
N SER A 187 4.85 -5.18 1.73
CA SER A 187 5.25 -6.56 1.44
C SER A 187 4.73 -7.06 0.09
N TYR A 188 3.56 -6.57 -0.33
CA TYR A 188 2.99 -6.88 -1.64
C TYR A 188 3.35 -5.87 -2.74
N GLY A 189 4.14 -4.84 -2.42
CA GLY A 189 4.58 -3.84 -3.40
C GLY A 189 3.47 -2.91 -3.91
N ALA A 190 2.35 -2.81 -3.18
CA ALA A 190 1.22 -1.97 -3.50
C ALA A 190 1.52 -0.49 -3.16
N HIS A 191 2.41 0.13 -3.95
CA HIS A 191 2.91 1.50 -3.72
C HIS A 191 1.78 2.53 -3.60
N ASP A 192 0.76 2.45 -4.46
CA ASP A 192 -0.35 3.40 -4.44
C ASP A 192 -1.21 3.27 -3.18
N ILE A 193 -1.37 2.05 -2.65
CA ILE A 193 -2.05 1.80 -1.38
C ILE A 193 -1.19 2.27 -0.20
N CYS A 194 0.12 2.03 -0.22
CA CYS A 194 1.05 2.56 0.78
C CYS A 194 0.96 4.10 0.85
N ARG A 195 0.99 4.77 -0.31
CA ARG A 195 0.77 6.22 -0.42
C ARG A 195 -0.60 6.65 0.14
N LEU A 196 -1.66 5.93 -0.21
CA LEU A 196 -3.01 6.21 0.26
C LEU A 196 -3.07 6.14 1.79
N PHE A 197 -2.56 5.06 2.39
CA PHE A 197 -2.57 4.87 3.84
C PHE A 197 -1.81 5.97 4.57
N LEU A 198 -0.58 6.31 4.12
CA LEU A 198 0.20 7.40 4.71
C LEU A 198 -0.50 8.76 4.58
N THR A 199 -1.17 9.00 3.45
CA THR A 199 -1.96 10.23 3.24
C THR A 199 -3.21 10.28 4.13
N ARG A 200 -3.75 9.10 4.50
CA ARG A 200 -4.92 8.94 5.36
C ARG A 200 -4.55 8.77 6.85
N GLY A 201 -3.30 9.06 7.22
CA GLY A 201 -2.88 9.12 8.62
C GLY A 201 -2.33 7.80 9.18
N ALA A 202 -1.88 6.88 8.33
CA ALA A 202 -1.09 5.73 8.79
C ALA A 202 0.20 6.20 9.47
N ILE A 203 0.47 5.67 10.66
CA ILE A 203 1.65 6.00 11.47
C ILE A 203 2.63 4.84 11.33
N PRO A 204 3.80 5.06 10.69
CA PRO A 204 4.83 4.04 10.63
C PRO A 204 5.30 3.57 12.00
N THR A 205 5.31 2.27 12.21
CA THR A 205 5.87 1.63 13.41
C THR A 205 7.35 1.29 13.22
N THR A 206 8.02 0.90 14.31
CA THR A 206 9.37 0.33 14.24
C THR A 206 9.43 -0.90 13.32
N SER A 207 8.43 -1.77 13.38
CA SER A 207 8.34 -2.94 12.50
C SER A 207 8.29 -2.53 11.03
N ASP A 208 7.47 -1.52 10.70
CA ASP A 208 7.36 -1.01 9.33
C ASP A 208 8.69 -0.44 8.80
N VAL A 209 9.46 0.26 9.64
CA VAL A 209 10.81 0.73 9.28
C VAL A 209 11.73 -0.46 8.98
N TYR A 210 11.70 -1.50 9.80
CA TYR A 210 12.58 -2.65 9.64
C TYR A 210 12.25 -3.42 8.36
N GLN A 211 10.95 -3.56 8.09
CA GLN A 211 10.39 -4.22 6.91
C GLN A 211 10.73 -3.45 5.63
N VAL A 212 10.44 -2.14 5.56
CA VAL A 212 10.66 -1.36 4.33
C VAL A 212 12.14 -1.31 3.93
N PHE A 213 13.06 -1.23 4.91
CA PHE A 213 14.49 -1.32 4.63
C PHE A 213 14.88 -2.70 4.08
N GLY A 214 14.36 -3.77 4.68
CA GLY A 214 14.62 -5.14 4.24
C GLY A 214 14.15 -5.40 2.81
N LEU A 215 12.86 -5.15 2.56
CA LEU A 215 12.21 -5.33 1.26
C LEU A 215 12.91 -4.51 0.17
N CYS A 216 13.15 -3.23 0.41
CA CYS A 216 13.69 -2.34 -0.62
C CYS A 216 15.16 -2.65 -0.92
N LEU A 217 15.97 -3.05 0.07
CA LEU A 217 17.36 -3.46 -0.18
C LEU A 217 17.44 -4.78 -0.95
N GLN A 218 16.58 -5.77 -0.65
CA GLN A 218 16.48 -7.00 -1.44
C GLN A 218 16.06 -6.71 -2.88
N ALA A 219 15.02 -5.88 -3.07
CA ALA A 219 14.56 -5.48 -4.40
C ALA A 219 15.64 -4.72 -5.19
N CYS A 220 16.41 -3.85 -4.54
CA CYS A 220 17.51 -3.12 -5.17
C CYS A 220 18.65 -4.04 -5.67
N LYS A 221 18.81 -5.23 -5.09
CA LYS A 221 19.76 -6.27 -5.53
C LYS A 221 19.17 -7.23 -6.57
N GLY A 222 17.86 -7.13 -6.85
CA GLY A 222 17.14 -8.10 -7.68
C GLY A 222 16.84 -9.42 -6.98
N GLU A 223 16.91 -9.47 -5.65
CA GLU A 223 16.66 -10.67 -4.84
C GLU A 223 15.18 -10.80 -4.41
N HIS A 224 14.39 -9.72 -4.55
CA HIS A 224 12.97 -9.75 -4.16
C HIS A 224 12.10 -10.33 -5.29
N PRO A 225 11.24 -11.34 -5.01
CA PRO A 225 10.53 -12.08 -6.05
C PRO A 225 9.47 -11.26 -6.80
N LYS A 226 8.87 -10.25 -6.15
CA LYS A 226 7.72 -9.49 -6.68
C LYS A 226 7.92 -7.98 -6.78
N LEU A 227 9.01 -7.44 -6.23
CA LEU A 227 9.19 -5.99 -6.05
C LEU A 227 10.36 -5.53 -6.90
N SER A 228 10.08 -4.70 -7.90
CA SER A 228 11.14 -4.13 -8.73
C SER A 228 11.91 -3.06 -7.97
N ARG A 229 13.17 -2.83 -8.38
CA ARG A 229 14.03 -1.76 -7.85
C ARG A 229 13.34 -0.40 -7.88
N ASP A 230 12.65 -0.06 -8.97
CA ASP A 230 12.02 1.25 -9.14
C ASP A 230 10.82 1.44 -8.20
N VAL A 231 9.99 0.41 -8.04
CA VAL A 231 8.85 0.44 -7.12
C VAL A 231 9.36 0.49 -5.67
N ALA A 232 10.39 -0.28 -5.33
CA ALA A 232 11.04 -0.23 -4.01
C ALA A 232 11.55 1.17 -3.66
N ILE A 233 12.29 1.82 -4.57
CA ILE A 233 12.83 3.16 -4.34
C ILE A 233 11.69 4.18 -4.17
N LYS A 234 10.65 4.11 -5.01
CA LYS A 234 9.46 4.99 -4.89
C LYS A 234 8.76 4.78 -3.55
N MET A 235 8.50 3.54 -3.18
CA MET A 235 7.85 3.17 -1.91
C MET A 235 8.67 3.64 -0.71
N PHE A 236 10.00 3.45 -0.73
CA PHE A 236 10.88 3.92 0.33
C PHE A 236 10.87 5.45 0.47
N ALA A 237 10.90 6.17 -0.65
CA ALA A 237 10.79 7.63 -0.65
C ALA A 237 9.43 8.10 -0.11
N THR A 238 8.32 7.49 -0.54
CA THR A 238 6.97 7.76 -0.06
C THR A 238 6.86 7.52 1.45
N PHE A 239 7.38 6.39 1.94
CA PHE A 239 7.34 6.02 3.35
C PHE A 239 8.03 7.07 4.24
N LEU A 240 9.24 7.51 3.87
CA LEU A 240 9.95 8.53 4.63
C LEU A 240 9.35 9.93 4.48
N HIS A 241 8.86 10.28 3.29
CA HIS A 241 8.33 11.62 2.99
C HIS A 241 6.97 11.88 3.64
N LEU A 242 6.03 10.94 3.46
CA LEU A 242 4.67 11.05 3.97
C LEU A 242 4.54 10.50 5.39
N GLY A 243 5.14 9.33 5.65
CA GLY A 243 5.01 8.66 6.94
C GLY A 243 5.85 9.26 8.05
N LYS A 244 6.97 9.92 7.71
CA LYS A 244 7.86 10.59 8.67
C LYS A 244 8.11 9.75 9.94
N PRO A 245 8.56 8.49 9.81
CA PRO A 245 8.83 7.62 10.96
C PRO A 245 9.85 8.25 11.91
N ASP A 246 9.89 7.77 13.15
CA ASP A 246 10.89 8.20 14.12
C ASP A 246 12.33 8.13 13.53
N SER A 247 13.03 9.27 13.57
CA SER A 247 14.35 9.40 12.94
C SER A 247 15.41 8.55 13.60
N ASP A 248 15.30 8.27 14.90
CA ASP A 248 16.25 7.44 15.63
C ASP A 248 16.08 5.97 15.25
N VAL A 249 14.84 5.52 15.11
CA VAL A 249 14.55 4.18 14.57
C VAL A 249 15.09 4.01 13.15
N VAL A 250 14.91 5.02 12.28
CA VAL A 250 15.48 5.02 10.93
C VAL A 250 17.01 5.00 10.97
N ARG A 251 17.64 5.77 11.87
CA ARG A 251 19.09 5.86 12.02
C ARG A 251 19.67 4.53 12.47
N ASP A 252 19.09 3.91 13.48
CA ASP A 252 19.52 2.63 14.03
C ASP A 252 19.41 1.53 12.98
N ARG A 253 18.26 1.46 12.30
CA ARG A 253 18.05 0.48 11.23
C ARG A 253 19.02 0.69 10.06
N PHE A 254 19.25 1.94 9.66
CA PHE A 254 20.22 2.26 8.60
C PHE A 254 21.64 1.86 8.98
N ASN A 255 22.04 2.06 10.24
CA ASN A 255 23.37 1.74 10.74
C ASN A 255 23.60 0.23 10.92
N ALA A 256 22.56 -0.55 11.17
CA ALA A 256 22.63 -2.01 11.26
C ALA A 256 23.13 -2.68 9.96
N TYR A 257 22.95 -2.05 8.80
CA TYR A 257 23.51 -2.55 7.54
C TYR A 257 24.94 -2.04 7.34
N HIS A 258 25.87 -2.95 7.06
CA HIS A 258 27.23 -2.56 6.68
C HIS A 258 27.22 -1.64 5.43
N PRO A 259 28.01 -0.54 5.37
CA PRO A 259 27.98 0.42 4.26
C PRO A 259 28.12 -0.21 2.86
N SER A 260 28.92 -1.27 2.71
CA SER A 260 29.09 -1.98 1.43
C SER A 260 27.85 -2.75 0.95
N LYS A 261 26.87 -3.00 1.83
CA LYS A 261 25.64 -3.73 1.51
C LYS A 261 24.46 -2.79 1.22
N ARG A 262 24.64 -1.47 1.32
CA ARG A 262 23.58 -0.49 1.14
C ARG A 262 23.45 -0.10 -0.33
N ASP A 263 22.21 0.06 -0.78
CA ASP A 263 21.96 0.65 -2.09
C ASP A 263 22.31 2.16 -2.09
N PRO A 264 23.00 2.70 -3.12
CA PRO A 264 23.38 4.11 -3.16
C PRO A 264 22.20 5.09 -3.14
N THR A 265 21.07 4.73 -3.76
CA THR A 265 19.88 5.60 -3.84
C THR A 265 19.17 5.62 -2.49
N ILE A 266 18.94 4.44 -1.91
CA ILE A 266 18.40 4.31 -0.54
C ILE A 266 19.29 5.06 0.45
N THR A 267 20.61 4.89 0.35
CA THR A 267 21.60 5.59 1.18
C THR A 267 21.48 7.10 1.10
N ASN A 268 21.34 7.66 -0.11
CA ASN A 268 21.17 9.10 -0.28
C ASN A 268 19.85 9.58 0.33
N ILE A 269 18.74 8.90 0.04
CA ILE A 269 17.42 9.24 0.60
C ILE A 269 17.47 9.27 2.13
N THR A 270 17.96 8.18 2.75
CA THR A 270 18.03 8.08 4.22
C THR A 270 18.91 9.17 4.83
N LYS A 271 20.06 9.48 4.23
CA LYS A 271 20.95 10.55 4.73
C LYS A 271 20.27 11.92 4.67
N GLN A 272 19.57 12.24 3.59
CA GLN A 272 18.84 13.51 3.50
C GLN A 272 17.70 13.56 4.52
N TYR A 273 16.94 12.46 4.68
CA TYR A 273 15.89 12.34 5.69
C TYR A 273 16.40 12.65 7.10
N LEU A 274 17.48 11.97 7.52
CA LEU A 274 18.08 12.15 8.85
C LEU A 274 18.69 13.55 9.06
N GLN A 275 18.98 14.28 7.97
CA GLN A 275 19.44 15.66 8.01
C GLN A 275 18.31 16.68 7.99
N GLY A 276 17.04 16.23 7.95
CA GLY A 276 15.87 17.11 7.76
C GLY A 276 15.85 17.80 6.40
N ARG A 277 16.52 17.23 5.39
CA ARG A 277 16.63 17.79 4.05
C ARG A 277 15.68 17.10 3.07
N PRO A 278 15.04 17.84 2.15
CA PRO A 278 14.27 17.26 1.06
C PRO A 278 15.11 16.34 0.17
N PHE A 279 14.58 15.15 -0.12
CA PHE A 279 15.16 14.18 -1.05
C PHE A 279 14.25 13.85 -2.24
N CYS A 280 13.00 14.28 -2.20
CA CYS A 280 12.03 14.08 -3.27
C CYS A 280 11.19 15.34 -3.47
N CYS A 281 10.47 15.39 -4.58
CA CYS A 281 9.47 16.41 -4.84
C CYS A 281 8.36 16.34 -3.78
N PHE A 282 8.04 17.47 -3.15
CA PHE A 282 7.04 17.52 -2.08
C PHE A 282 5.65 17.03 -2.54
N VAL A 283 5.33 17.20 -3.83
CA VAL A 283 3.99 16.95 -4.38
C VAL A 283 3.83 15.56 -4.99
N CYS A 284 4.84 15.09 -5.73
CA CYS A 284 4.75 13.83 -6.48
C CYS A 284 5.84 12.83 -6.14
N GLU A 285 6.72 13.16 -5.19
CA GLU A 285 7.81 12.31 -4.70
C GLU A 285 8.83 11.88 -5.75
N ALA A 286 8.84 12.51 -6.92
CA ALA A 286 9.92 12.35 -7.88
C ALA A 286 11.26 12.70 -7.25
N LEU A 287 12.27 11.84 -7.40
CA LEU A 287 13.61 12.02 -6.85
C LEU A 287 14.46 13.04 -7.62
N THR A 288 14.09 13.29 -8.88
CA THR A 288 14.77 14.21 -9.79
C THR A 288 13.78 15.17 -10.43
N ALA A 289 14.28 16.22 -11.09
CA ALA A 289 13.45 17.14 -11.86
C ALA A 289 13.22 16.60 -13.29
N LYS A 290 12.11 16.97 -13.92
CA LYS A 290 11.72 16.46 -15.26
C LYS A 290 12.81 16.66 -16.35
N GLU A 291 13.69 17.66 -16.18
CA GLU A 291 14.72 18.03 -17.16
C GLU A 291 16.14 18.08 -16.56
N ARG A 292 16.32 17.68 -15.30
CA ARG A 292 17.60 17.81 -14.57
C ARG A 292 17.71 16.76 -13.48
N ASP A 293 18.95 16.37 -13.15
CA ASP A 293 19.21 15.42 -12.06
C ASP A 293 18.90 15.97 -10.67
N LYS A 294 18.80 17.29 -10.51
CA LYS A 294 18.61 17.96 -9.22
C LYS A 294 17.25 18.61 -9.10
N LEU A 295 16.60 18.39 -7.96
CA LEU A 295 15.34 19.05 -7.59
C LEU A 295 15.50 20.56 -7.43
N LEU A 296 14.42 21.28 -7.68
CA LEU A 296 14.29 22.71 -7.45
C LEU A 296 14.02 22.95 -5.96
N MET A 297 15.07 23.29 -5.22
CA MET A 297 14.97 23.60 -3.79
C MET A 297 14.33 24.96 -3.58
N CYS A 298 13.38 25.04 -2.64
CA CYS A 298 12.95 26.34 -2.10
C CYS A 298 14.10 26.95 -1.27
N PRO A 299 14.28 28.30 -1.22
CA PRO A 299 15.36 28.90 -0.43
C PRO A 299 15.29 28.72 1.08
N CYS A 300 14.12 28.39 1.63
CA CYS A 300 14.02 27.91 3.02
C CYS A 300 14.69 26.54 3.23
N ARG A 301 14.99 25.81 2.14
CA ARG A 301 15.59 24.46 2.10
C ARG A 301 14.77 23.36 2.77
N THR A 302 13.51 23.62 3.15
CA THR A 302 12.62 22.64 3.78
C THR A 302 11.74 21.87 2.79
N VAL A 303 11.63 22.34 1.55
CA VAL A 303 10.88 21.66 0.47
C VAL A 303 11.61 21.74 -0.86
N ALA A 304 11.35 20.75 -1.72
CA ALA A 304 11.89 20.65 -3.06
C ALA A 304 10.81 20.27 -4.07
N TYR A 305 11.00 20.63 -5.33
CA TYR A 305 10.04 20.37 -6.41
C TYR A 305 10.74 19.82 -7.65
N CYS A 306 10.08 18.89 -8.36
CA CYS A 306 10.58 18.38 -9.64
C CYS A 306 10.28 19.33 -10.81
N SER A 307 9.33 20.26 -10.65
CA SER A 307 8.87 21.19 -11.69
C SER A 307 8.18 22.42 -11.10
N ARG A 308 8.04 23.47 -11.91
CA ARG A 308 7.22 24.66 -11.57
C ARG A 308 5.75 24.31 -11.34
N GLU A 309 5.23 23.32 -12.06
CA GLU A 309 3.85 22.84 -11.89
C GLU A 309 3.63 22.27 -10.48
N CYS A 310 4.51 21.37 -10.03
CA CYS A 310 4.44 20.82 -8.67
C CYS A 310 4.62 21.92 -7.63
N GLN A 311 5.53 22.85 -7.86
CA GLN A 311 5.68 24.01 -6.99
C GLN A 311 4.37 24.78 -6.86
N LEU A 312 3.74 25.19 -7.97
CA LEU A 312 2.50 25.98 -7.95
C LEU A 312 1.35 25.27 -7.23
N LYS A 313 1.24 23.93 -7.36
CA LYS A 313 0.24 23.12 -6.64
C LYS A 313 0.38 23.24 -5.12
N HIS A 314 1.61 23.19 -4.60
CA HIS A 314 1.86 23.29 -3.16
C HIS A 314 2.04 24.73 -2.65
N TRP A 315 2.43 25.66 -3.52
CA TRP A 315 2.90 26.99 -3.14
C TRP A 315 1.89 27.76 -2.29
N LYS A 316 0.58 27.63 -2.58
CA LYS A 316 -0.48 28.29 -1.81
C LYS A 316 -0.42 27.97 -0.31
N LYS A 317 -0.06 26.73 0.05
CA LYS A 317 0.11 26.27 1.44
C LYS A 317 1.50 26.64 1.97
N HIS A 318 2.55 26.36 1.18
CA HIS A 318 3.92 26.56 1.63
C HIS A 318 4.30 28.02 1.87
N LYS A 319 3.82 28.96 1.05
CA LYS A 319 4.23 30.38 1.13
C LYS A 319 4.01 31.01 2.50
N VAL A 320 3.01 30.52 3.24
CA VAL A 320 2.67 30.99 4.59
C VAL A 320 3.66 30.47 5.64
N LEU A 321 4.29 29.32 5.38
CA LEU A 321 5.25 28.65 6.26
C LEU A 321 6.71 28.87 5.84
N CYS A 322 6.94 29.52 4.69
CA CYS A 322 8.26 29.65 4.11
C CYS A 322 9.08 30.69 4.89
N THR A 323 10.23 30.27 5.39
CA THR A 323 11.21 31.13 6.10
C THR A 323 12.35 31.60 5.20
N GLY A 324 12.28 31.34 3.90
CA GLY A 324 13.31 31.72 2.92
C GLY A 324 13.12 33.15 2.40
N PRO A 325 14.18 33.78 1.83
CA PRO A 325 14.05 35.09 1.21
C PRO A 325 13.17 35.02 -0.04
N LEU A 326 12.01 35.69 -0.03
CA LEU A 326 11.05 35.77 -1.12
C LEU A 326 10.97 37.20 -1.66
N ASN A 327 10.72 37.35 -2.96
CA ASN A 327 10.40 38.65 -3.58
C ASN A 327 8.93 39.04 -3.32
N GLU A 328 8.52 40.22 -3.78
CA GLU A 328 7.16 40.76 -3.62
C GLU A 328 6.06 39.88 -4.23
N LYS A 329 6.39 39.01 -5.18
CA LYS A 329 5.48 38.03 -5.80
C LYS A 329 5.46 36.69 -5.04
N GLY A 330 6.19 36.60 -3.92
CA GLY A 330 6.44 35.37 -3.19
C GLY A 330 7.40 34.42 -3.91
N GLU A 331 8.06 34.84 -4.97
CA GLU A 331 9.01 33.99 -5.70
C GLU A 331 10.40 34.12 -5.10
N SER A 332 11.12 33.02 -5.05
CA SER A 332 12.45 33.01 -4.48
C SER A 332 13.54 33.32 -5.54
N GLU A 333 14.71 33.83 -5.16
CA GLU A 333 15.76 34.21 -6.13
C GLU A 333 16.20 33.04 -7.03
N ALA A 334 16.23 31.82 -6.49
CA ALA A 334 16.51 30.59 -7.23
C ALA A 334 15.42 30.21 -8.25
N MET A 335 14.18 30.69 -8.05
CA MET A 335 13.03 30.47 -8.93
C MET A 335 12.98 31.49 -10.08
N VAL A 336 13.53 32.69 -9.88
CA VAL A 336 13.49 33.80 -10.84
C VAL A 336 14.71 33.78 -11.78
N LYS A 337 15.89 33.32 -11.32
CA LYS A 337 17.08 33.21 -12.17
C LYS A 337 16.91 32.10 -13.22
N LYS A 338 16.62 32.47 -14.47
CA LYS A 338 17.01 31.66 -15.65
C LYS A 338 18.53 31.58 -15.64
N ARG A 339 19.11 30.47 -15.17
CA ARG A 339 20.55 30.22 -15.37
C ARG A 339 20.81 30.12 -16.87
N SER A 340 21.42 31.15 -17.46
CA SER A 340 22.10 31.03 -18.74
C SER A 340 23.14 29.92 -18.60
N LYS A 341 23.12 28.94 -19.53
CA LYS A 341 24.22 27.98 -19.66
C LYS A 341 25.49 28.77 -19.97
N THR A 342 26.26 29.16 -18.95
CA THR A 342 27.66 29.51 -19.15
C THR A 342 28.40 28.18 -19.27
N GLY A 343 28.49 27.69 -20.51
CA GLY A 343 29.51 26.72 -20.85
C GLY A 343 30.87 27.35 -20.60
N LYS A 344 31.64 26.74 -19.71
CA LYS A 344 33.11 26.69 -19.76
C LYS A 344 33.58 25.75 -18.67
N GLY A 345 33.74 24.49 -19.04
CA GLY A 345 34.87 23.74 -18.54
C GLY A 345 36.13 24.38 -19.14
N ALA A 346 37.05 24.79 -18.29
CA ALA A 346 38.46 24.96 -18.61
C ALA A 346 39.22 25.00 -17.29
N ALA A 347 40.10 24.03 -17.12
CA ALA A 347 41.13 24.03 -16.10
C ALA A 347 42.12 25.19 -16.32
N ALA A 348 42.46 25.89 -15.24
CA ALA A 348 43.71 26.60 -14.98
C ALA A 348 43.59 27.04 -13.51
N GLY A 349 44.44 26.65 -12.56
CA GLY A 349 45.89 26.58 -12.64
C GLY A 349 46.45 27.98 -12.38
N GLY A 350 46.72 28.33 -11.12
CA GLY A 350 47.31 29.63 -10.75
C GLY A 350 47.34 29.84 -9.24
N ALA A 351 48.45 29.42 -8.62
CA ALA A 351 48.74 29.49 -7.19
C ALA A 351 49.18 30.90 -6.75
N ALA A 352 48.97 31.20 -5.46
CA ALA A 352 49.76 32.16 -4.70
C ALA A 352 49.87 31.69 -3.25
N ALA A 353 51.00 31.07 -2.89
CA ALA A 353 51.45 30.92 -1.51
C ALA A 353 52.99 30.99 -1.54
N GLY A 354 53.53 31.83 -0.65
CA GLY A 354 54.91 32.30 -0.67
C GLY A 354 55.96 31.26 -0.25
N VAL A 355 57.12 31.43 -0.90
CA VAL A 355 58.50 31.38 -0.40
C VAL A 355 58.80 30.54 0.85
N ALA A 356 59.58 29.48 0.68
CA ALA A 356 60.82 29.24 1.43
C ALA A 356 61.71 28.21 0.70
N ASP A 357 63.00 28.39 0.91
CA ASP A 357 64.18 28.03 0.11
C ASP A 357 64.73 26.58 0.29
N VAL A 358 65.72 26.26 -0.56
CA VAL A 358 66.85 25.32 -0.45
C VAL A 358 66.75 23.92 -1.08
N GLY A 359 67.61 23.68 -2.10
CA GLY A 359 68.22 22.35 -2.33
C GLY A 359 68.51 21.89 -3.77
N VAL A 360 69.63 22.36 -4.35
CA VAL A 360 70.64 21.69 -5.23
C VAL A 360 70.47 20.14 -5.38
N ALA A 361 70.68 19.40 -6.49
CA ALA A 361 71.59 19.48 -7.64
C ALA A 361 71.20 18.51 -8.79
N GLU A 362 71.66 18.87 -10.00
CA GLU A 362 72.30 18.08 -11.09
C GLU A 362 71.75 16.74 -11.64
N GLY A 363 71.76 16.64 -13.00
CA GLY A 363 72.41 15.51 -13.66
C GLY A 363 71.73 14.86 -14.90
N ALA A 364 72.21 15.22 -16.10
CA ALA A 364 72.32 14.43 -17.36
C ALA A 364 71.03 13.92 -18.08
N VAL A 365 70.73 14.21 -19.37
CA VAL A 365 71.45 13.91 -20.65
C VAL A 365 71.62 12.38 -20.81
N ALA A 366 71.21 11.64 -21.86
CA ALA A 366 70.87 11.92 -23.25
C ALA A 366 70.25 10.67 -23.96
N THR A 367 69.56 10.94 -25.09
CA THR A 367 69.59 10.23 -26.41
C THR A 367 69.11 8.77 -26.63
N GLY A 368 68.47 8.58 -27.79
CA GLY A 368 68.67 7.42 -28.69
C GLY A 368 67.45 6.52 -28.93
N LYS A 369 66.49 6.88 -29.79
CA LYS A 369 66.32 6.45 -31.21
C LYS A 369 66.34 4.94 -31.54
N ASN A 370 65.23 4.56 -32.20
CA ASN A 370 65.08 3.61 -33.33
C ASN A 370 65.18 2.09 -33.09
N GLY A 371 64.18 1.38 -33.62
CA GLY A 371 64.30 -0.06 -33.90
C GLY A 371 63.00 -0.73 -34.33
N LYS A 372 62.79 -0.81 -35.64
CA LYS A 372 61.60 -1.35 -36.33
C LYS A 372 61.74 -2.87 -36.56
N LYS A 373 60.59 -3.55 -36.68
CA LYS A 373 60.27 -4.76 -37.47
C LYS A 373 60.61 -6.17 -36.92
N GLY A 374 59.64 -7.07 -37.12
CA GLY A 374 59.88 -8.51 -37.33
C GLY A 374 58.80 -9.42 -36.74
N LYS A 375 57.63 -9.58 -37.38
CA LYS A 375 57.20 -10.76 -38.17
C LYS A 375 57.03 -12.10 -37.40
N LYS A 376 55.77 -12.54 -37.40
CA LYS A 376 55.22 -13.89 -37.68
C LYS A 376 55.80 -15.11 -36.94
N GLY A 377 54.92 -15.81 -36.21
CA GLY A 377 55.03 -17.24 -35.92
C GLY A 377 53.66 -17.85 -35.62
N LYS A 378 53.24 -18.79 -36.46
CA LYS A 378 51.98 -19.56 -36.39
C LYS A 378 52.15 -20.81 -35.51
N ASN A 379 51.00 -21.41 -35.16
CA ASN A 379 50.77 -22.80 -34.71
C ASN A 379 51.12 -23.08 -33.23
N GLY A 380 50.35 -23.86 -32.48
CA GLY A 380 49.17 -24.65 -32.79
C GLY A 380 48.67 -25.40 -31.55
N ARG A 381 47.41 -25.88 -31.67
CA ARG A 381 46.76 -27.01 -30.98
C ARG A 381 47.46 -27.66 -29.77
N GLY A 382 46.71 -27.74 -28.67
CA GLY A 382 46.88 -28.77 -27.63
C GLY A 382 45.57 -28.98 -26.87
N LYS A 383 44.92 -30.12 -27.12
CA LYS A 383 43.67 -30.59 -26.52
C LYS A 383 43.93 -31.25 -25.16
N LYS A 384 42.90 -31.22 -24.30
CA LYS A 384 42.55 -32.18 -23.22
C LYS A 384 43.49 -32.27 -22.01
N LYS A 385 42.96 -31.98 -20.82
CA LYS A 385 42.08 -32.90 -20.07
C LYS A 385 41.01 -32.13 -19.35
#